data_AF-A0AA88VUI4-F1
#
_entry.id   AF-A0AA88VUI4-F1
#
_cell.length_a   1.000
_cell.length_b   1.000
_cell.length_c   1.000
_cell.angle_alpha   90.00
_cell.angle_beta   90.00
_cell.angle_gamma   90.00
#
_symmetry.space_group_name_H-M   'P 1'
#
loop_
_entity.id
_entity.type
_entity.pdbx_description
1 polymer ?
#
loop_
_entity_poly.entity_id
_entity_poly.type
_entity_poly.pdbx_seq_one_letter_code
_entity_poly.pdbx_strand_id
1 'polypeptide(L)'
;MFAHQHIISISSLLIHLLALPCQNFFSWFIDAMACLELSKEGKLKGEFREGSCTLDGTVDVHGRPAIRERSGRWVAGTIILLNQGLATLAFFGVGVNLVLFLTRVLQQSNAEAANNVSKWTGTVYIFSLVGAFLSDSYWGRYKTCAIFQMIFVIGLVGLSVASNLFLLRPKGCGDRTTQCGSHSSWEIGLFYLSIYMIALGNGGYQPNIATFGADQFDEEDTKEGRSKVAFFSYFYLALNIGSLFSNTILGYFEDEGIWALGFWVSTASAFAALVLFLGGTTRYRHFKPTGNPLSRFCQVLVAAAKKWRVEVPPGEESLYEESAKESSMNGCRKILHTHEFKFLDKAAFISSRDMNNQKTGHRDRWQLCPISQVEEVKCILRLLPIWLCTILYSVVFTQMASLFVEQGAAMKTTISNFQIPPASMSSFDILSVAAFIFLYRRIIAPLVSRIRKTDSRGLTELQRMGIGLVIAVMAMVSAGIVECYRLKYARKDCKHCDGSSSLSIFWQVPQYAFIGASEVFMYVGQLEFFNAQAPDRLKSFGSALCMTSISLGNYVSSLLVTMVMKISTEDHMPGWIPGNLNRGHLDRFYFLLAGLTSLDLVVYIACARWYKSIKLEGKYGEDSESDDFEV
;
A
#
# COMPACT_ATOMS: atom_id res chain seq x y z
N MET A 1 32.82 5.13 15.71
CA MET A 1 32.94 6.24 14.74
C MET A 1 32.81 5.75 13.29
N PHE A 2 33.62 4.79 12.82
CA PHE A 2 33.52 4.24 11.44
C PHE A 2 32.17 3.56 11.08
N ALA A 3 31.52 2.82 12.00
CA ALA A 3 30.21 2.19 11.72
C ALA A 3 29.03 3.20 11.66
N HIS A 4 29.06 4.22 12.52
CA HIS A 4 28.15 5.37 12.47
C HIS A 4 28.33 6.12 11.14
N GLN A 5 29.57 6.19 10.63
CA GLN A 5 29.90 6.76 9.34
C GLN A 5 29.44 5.88 8.18
N HIS A 6 29.37 4.55 8.32
CA HIS A 6 28.79 3.66 7.29
C HIS A 6 27.26 3.70 7.25
N ILE A 7 26.57 3.84 8.38
CA ILE A 7 25.10 4.00 8.42
C ILE A 7 24.69 5.40 7.94
N ILE A 8 25.43 6.44 8.35
CA ILE A 8 25.30 7.78 7.78
C ILE A 8 25.69 7.76 6.30
N SER A 9 26.73 7.03 5.90
CA SER A 9 27.16 6.96 4.50
C SER A 9 26.16 6.19 3.64
N ILE A 10 25.53 5.12 4.13
CA ILE A 10 24.44 4.42 3.42
C ILE A 10 23.20 5.31 3.33
N SER A 11 22.82 5.99 4.42
CA SER A 11 21.72 6.95 4.42
C SER A 11 22.02 8.16 3.51
N SER A 12 23.27 8.63 3.50
CA SER A 12 23.77 9.71 2.64
C SER A 12 23.91 9.27 1.18
N LEU A 13 24.25 8.02 0.91
CA LEU A 13 24.30 7.43 -0.43
C LEU A 13 22.89 7.23 -0.97
N LEU A 14 21.93 6.84 -0.12
CA LEU A 14 20.49 6.82 -0.41
C LEU A 14 19.97 8.22 -0.71
N ILE A 15 20.32 9.20 0.13
CA ILE A 15 20.01 10.61 -0.10
C ILE A 15 20.63 11.07 -1.41
N HIS A 16 21.90 10.76 -1.70
CA HIS A 16 22.58 11.16 -2.94
C HIS A 16 22.04 10.46 -4.20
N LEU A 17 21.68 9.17 -4.12
CA LEU A 17 21.10 8.41 -5.23
C LEU A 17 19.67 8.84 -5.51
N LEU A 18 18.89 9.18 -4.48
CA LEU A 18 17.58 9.83 -4.60
C LEU A 18 17.70 11.34 -4.91
N ALA A 19 18.89 11.94 -4.74
CA ALA A 19 19.17 13.35 -4.99
C ALA A 19 19.88 13.65 -6.31
N LEU A 20 20.10 12.67 -7.18
CA LEU A 20 20.52 12.94 -8.57
C LEU A 20 19.48 13.77 -9.37
N PRO A 21 18.18 13.81 -9.00
CA PRO A 21 17.24 14.86 -9.39
C PRO A 21 17.10 16.02 -8.36
N CYS A 22 17.65 15.89 -7.14
CA CYS A 22 17.47 16.81 -6.00
C CYS A 22 18.66 17.75 -5.68
N GLN A 23 19.70 17.85 -6.50
CA GLN A 23 20.73 18.89 -6.26
C GLN A 23 20.15 20.31 -6.35
N ASN A 24 19.02 20.48 -7.07
CA ASN A 24 18.23 21.71 -7.08
C ASN A 24 17.30 21.87 -5.84
N PHE A 25 17.08 20.81 -5.04
CA PHE A 25 16.11 20.78 -3.94
C PHE A 25 16.64 21.43 -2.66
N PHE A 26 17.91 21.26 -2.29
CA PHE A 26 18.44 21.85 -1.05
C PHE A 26 18.65 23.36 -1.19
N SER A 27 19.07 23.82 -2.39
CA SER A 27 19.11 25.24 -2.74
C SER A 27 17.69 25.83 -2.79
N TRP A 28 16.75 25.17 -3.47
CA TRP A 28 15.36 25.61 -3.52
C TRP A 28 14.66 25.54 -2.14
N PHE A 29 15.02 24.63 -1.25
CA PHE A 29 14.46 24.51 0.10
C PHE A 29 14.84 25.70 0.99
N ILE A 30 16.09 26.17 0.89
CA ILE A 30 16.55 27.39 1.56
C ILE A 30 15.92 28.63 0.91
N ASP A 31 15.82 28.68 -0.43
CA ASP A 31 15.18 29.78 -1.16
C ASP A 31 13.66 29.85 -0.95
N ALA A 32 12.99 28.70 -0.76
CA ALA A 32 11.56 28.60 -0.48
C ALA A 32 11.22 29.00 0.95
N MET A 33 12.09 28.69 1.92
CA MET A 33 11.97 29.24 3.28
C MET A 33 12.21 30.75 3.32
N ALA A 34 13.16 31.27 2.53
CA ALA A 34 13.39 32.71 2.39
C ALA A 34 12.21 33.43 1.70
N CYS A 35 11.57 32.80 0.71
CA CYS A 35 10.33 33.29 0.10
C CYS A 35 9.14 33.30 1.08
N LEU A 36 9.12 32.39 2.06
CA LEU A 36 8.08 32.29 3.09
C LEU A 36 8.14 33.45 4.09
N GLU A 37 9.31 34.05 4.32
CA GLU A 37 9.44 35.28 5.11
C GLU A 37 9.09 36.54 4.32
N LEU A 38 9.38 36.58 3.01
CA LEU A 38 9.08 37.72 2.13
C LEU A 38 7.60 37.85 1.74
N SER A 39 6.79 36.78 1.84
CA SER A 39 5.36 36.81 1.50
C SER A 39 4.45 37.34 2.63
N LYS A 40 5.02 38.02 3.63
CA LYS A 40 4.26 38.65 4.73
C LYS A 40 3.84 40.10 4.48
N GLU A 41 4.24 40.72 3.37
CA GLU A 41 3.82 42.09 3.03
C GLU A 41 3.18 42.16 1.63
N GLY A 42 1.86 42.34 1.61
CA GLY A 42 1.11 42.48 0.36
C GLY A 42 -0.40 42.35 0.54
N LYS A 43 -1.01 43.23 1.34
CA LYS A 43 -2.47 43.44 1.27
C LYS A 43 -2.75 44.33 0.06
N LEU A 44 -3.46 43.81 -0.95
CA LEU A 44 -4.22 44.67 -1.85
C LEU A 44 -5.59 44.05 -2.19
N LYS A 45 -6.63 44.90 -2.11
CA LYS A 45 -8.01 44.65 -2.54
C LYS A 45 -8.08 44.64 -4.08
N GLY A 46 -9.01 43.87 -4.66
CA GLY A 46 -9.58 44.17 -5.98
C GLY A 46 -10.03 42.98 -6.83
N GLU A 47 -11.34 42.95 -7.09
CA GLU A 47 -12.06 42.43 -8.28
C GLU A 47 -11.93 40.96 -8.74
N PHE A 48 -13.08 40.27 -8.75
CA PHE A 48 -13.28 38.95 -9.33
C PHE A 48 -13.22 39.01 -10.86
N ARG A 49 -12.17 38.44 -11.46
CA ARG A 49 -12.10 38.11 -12.89
C ARG A 49 -12.43 36.63 -13.09
N GLU A 50 -13.21 36.30 -14.12
CA GLU A 50 -13.61 34.92 -14.49
C GLU A 50 -12.45 33.93 -14.74
N GLY A 51 -11.19 34.38 -14.74
CA GLY A 51 -9.99 33.52 -14.81
C GLY A 51 -9.31 33.19 -13.46
N SER A 52 -9.85 33.63 -12.31
CA SER A 52 -9.20 33.44 -11.01
C SER A 52 -9.59 32.14 -10.27
N CYS A 53 -10.66 31.47 -10.70
CA CYS A 53 -11.15 30.25 -10.07
C CYS A 53 -10.55 29.00 -10.72
N THR A 54 -10.49 27.90 -9.96
CA THR A 54 -10.10 26.60 -10.48
C THR A 54 -11.13 26.05 -11.46
N LEU A 55 -10.67 25.28 -12.45
CA LEU A 55 -11.52 24.75 -13.52
C LEU A 55 -11.85 23.27 -13.33
N ASP A 56 -11.14 22.59 -12.43
CA ASP A 56 -11.31 21.18 -12.08
C ASP A 56 -12.52 20.88 -11.16
N GLY A 57 -13.29 21.89 -10.76
CA GLY A 57 -14.45 21.74 -9.89
C GLY A 57 -14.12 21.70 -8.39
N THR A 58 -12.89 22.03 -8.00
CA THR A 58 -12.50 22.16 -6.58
C THR A 58 -13.20 23.33 -5.88
N VAL A 59 -13.48 23.15 -4.59
CA VAL A 59 -14.14 24.13 -3.73
C VAL A 59 -13.29 24.53 -2.52
N ASP A 60 -13.54 25.73 -1.99
CA ASP A 60 -13.01 26.20 -0.72
C ASP A 60 -13.72 25.52 0.47
N VAL A 61 -13.26 25.81 1.69
CA VAL A 61 -13.84 25.30 2.95
C VAL A 61 -15.35 25.62 3.09
N HIS A 62 -15.84 26.65 2.39
CA HIS A 62 -17.23 27.11 2.44
C HIS A 62 -18.07 26.52 1.30
N GLY A 63 -17.50 25.64 0.47
CA GLY A 63 -18.17 25.00 -0.66
C GLY A 63 -18.32 25.89 -1.90
N ARG A 64 -17.64 27.04 -1.95
CA ARG A 64 -17.59 27.93 -3.12
C ARG A 64 -16.44 27.54 -4.05
N PRO A 65 -16.47 27.87 -5.35
CA PRO A 65 -15.35 27.59 -6.25
C PRO A 65 -14.01 28.11 -5.67
N ALA A 66 -12.98 27.28 -5.71
CA ALA A 66 -11.69 27.62 -5.12
C ALA A 66 -10.98 28.71 -5.94
N ILE A 67 -10.39 29.70 -5.27
CA ILE A 67 -9.61 30.77 -5.91
C ILE A 67 -8.16 30.30 -6.05
N ARG A 68 -7.66 30.20 -7.29
CA ARG A 68 -6.37 29.60 -7.64
C ARG A 68 -5.18 30.24 -6.92
N GLU A 69 -5.20 31.55 -6.72
CA GLU A 69 -4.12 32.30 -6.05
C GLU A 69 -4.10 32.17 -4.52
N ARG A 70 -5.23 31.82 -3.90
CA ARG A 70 -5.40 31.88 -2.44
C ARG A 70 -5.33 30.51 -1.76
N SER A 71 -5.74 29.45 -2.45
CA SER A 71 -5.81 28.07 -1.93
C SER A 71 -5.02 27.07 -2.79
N GLY A 72 -4.63 25.96 -2.19
CA GLY A 72 -3.90 24.86 -2.83
C GLY A 72 -2.42 25.17 -3.07
N ARG A 73 -1.92 24.65 -4.20
CA ARG A 73 -0.54 24.80 -4.69
C ARG A 73 0.49 24.26 -3.68
N TRP A 74 1.74 24.65 -3.86
CA TRP A 74 2.87 24.16 -3.06
C TRP A 74 2.79 24.52 -1.58
N VAL A 75 2.06 25.57 -1.17
CA VAL A 75 1.89 25.86 0.27
C VAL A 75 1.09 24.74 0.94
N ALA A 76 -0.07 24.40 0.39
CA ALA A 76 -0.87 23.27 0.86
C ALA A 76 -0.14 21.93 0.66
N GLY A 77 0.48 21.76 -0.51
CA GLY A 77 1.25 20.57 -0.86
C GLY A 77 2.38 20.29 0.14
N THR A 78 3.18 21.29 0.49
CA THR A 78 4.29 21.15 1.46
C THR A 78 3.81 20.76 2.85
N ILE A 79 2.69 21.33 3.32
CA ILE A 79 2.10 20.93 4.62
C ILE A 79 1.70 19.45 4.58
N ILE A 80 1.11 18.99 3.48
CA ILE A 80 0.71 17.59 3.29
C ILE A 80 1.93 16.67 3.19
N LEU A 81 3.00 17.09 2.50
CA LEU A 81 4.27 16.34 2.42
C LEU A 81 4.93 16.18 3.79
N LEU A 82 4.98 17.25 4.59
CA LEU A 82 5.51 17.21 5.95
C LEU A 82 4.68 16.31 6.85
N ASN A 83 3.35 16.42 6.77
CA ASN A 83 2.44 15.52 7.48
C ASN A 83 2.72 14.06 7.10
N GLN A 84 2.84 13.76 5.80
CA GLN A 84 3.10 12.41 5.32
C GLN A 84 4.41 11.84 5.89
N GLY A 85 5.51 12.61 5.86
CA GLY A 85 6.79 12.17 6.41
C GLY A 85 6.71 11.86 7.91
N LEU A 86 6.09 12.75 8.69
CA LEU A 86 5.94 12.60 10.14
C LEU A 86 5.01 11.44 10.54
N ALA A 87 3.88 11.29 9.84
CA ALA A 87 2.94 10.19 10.07
C ALA A 87 3.58 8.84 9.69
N THR A 88 4.34 8.81 8.59
CA THR A 88 5.08 7.62 8.16
C THR A 88 6.11 7.20 9.19
N LEU A 89 6.90 8.15 9.72
CA LEU A 89 7.86 7.91 10.79
C LEU A 89 7.19 7.28 12.03
N ALA A 90 6.04 7.82 12.44
CA ALA A 90 5.32 7.32 13.60
C ALA A 90 4.73 5.90 13.40
N PHE A 91 4.23 5.61 12.18
CA PHE A 91 3.64 4.31 11.89
C PHE A 91 4.70 3.20 11.81
N PHE A 92 5.78 3.45 11.08
CA PHE A 92 6.87 2.47 10.99
C PHE A 92 7.62 2.30 12.32
N GLY A 93 7.61 3.32 13.19
CA GLY A 93 8.21 3.22 14.52
C GLY A 93 7.59 2.10 15.34
N VAL A 94 6.27 1.99 15.28
CA VAL A 94 5.58 0.87 15.91
C VAL A 94 5.72 -0.40 15.07
N GLY A 95 5.47 -0.32 13.76
CA GLY A 95 5.26 -1.51 12.93
C GLY A 95 6.50 -2.38 12.74
N VAL A 96 7.68 -1.79 12.53
CA VAL A 96 8.88 -2.52 12.10
C VAL A 96 9.45 -3.41 13.19
N ASN A 97 9.40 -2.97 14.44
CA ASN A 97 9.87 -3.74 15.59
C ASN A 97 8.74 -4.40 16.38
N LEU A 98 7.49 -4.34 15.91
CA LEU A 98 6.35 -4.93 16.61
C LEU A 98 6.56 -6.41 16.91
N VAL A 99 7.14 -7.18 15.98
CA VAL A 99 7.42 -8.61 16.18
C VAL A 99 8.41 -8.82 17.33
N LEU A 100 9.42 -7.95 17.46
CA LEU A 100 10.38 -8.01 18.57
C LEU A 100 9.75 -7.56 19.90
N PHE A 101 8.86 -6.58 19.87
CA PHE A 101 8.10 -6.18 21.05
C PHE A 101 7.22 -7.33 21.58
N LEU A 102 6.50 -8.02 20.69
CA LEU A 102 5.65 -9.16 21.05
C LEU A 102 6.46 -10.34 21.60
N THR A 103 7.63 -10.63 21.03
CA THR A 103 8.50 -11.73 21.49
C THR A 103 9.27 -11.39 22.77
N ARG A 104 9.80 -10.17 22.92
CA ARG A 104 10.65 -9.80 24.07
C ARG A 104 9.90 -9.23 25.26
N VAL A 105 8.86 -8.43 25.02
CA VAL A 105 8.09 -7.76 26.09
C VAL A 105 6.87 -8.59 26.49
N LEU A 106 6.06 -9.03 25.51
CA LEU A 106 4.89 -9.88 25.79
C LEU A 106 5.21 -11.37 25.89
N GLN A 107 6.45 -11.77 25.58
CA GLN A 107 6.93 -13.17 25.67
C GLN A 107 6.12 -14.14 24.83
N GLN A 108 5.55 -13.68 23.72
CA GLN A 108 4.90 -14.54 22.75
C GLN A 108 5.92 -15.43 22.05
N SER A 109 5.48 -16.62 21.63
CA SER A 109 6.30 -17.43 20.73
C SER A 109 6.49 -16.71 19.39
N ASN A 110 7.60 -16.99 18.69
CA ASN A 110 7.89 -16.44 17.36
C ASN A 110 6.71 -16.61 16.39
N ALA A 111 6.15 -17.82 16.31
CA ALA A 111 4.96 -18.06 15.49
C ALA A 111 3.75 -17.21 15.88
N GLU A 112 3.48 -17.03 17.18
CA GLU A 112 2.37 -16.20 17.65
C GLU A 112 2.60 -14.71 17.37
N ALA A 113 3.82 -14.21 17.61
CA ALA A 113 4.20 -12.85 17.32
C ALA A 113 4.09 -12.54 15.82
N ALA A 114 4.66 -13.39 14.95
CA ALA A 114 4.55 -13.27 13.50
C ALA A 114 3.09 -13.29 13.02
N ASN A 115 2.24 -14.13 13.62
CA ASN A 115 0.81 -14.16 13.36
C ASN A 115 0.11 -12.85 13.74
N ASN A 116 0.40 -12.32 14.92
CA ASN A 116 -0.23 -11.09 15.40
C ASN A 116 0.21 -9.86 14.61
N VAL A 117 1.49 -9.78 14.20
CA VAL A 117 1.98 -8.74 13.28
C VAL A 117 1.31 -8.86 11.91
N SER A 118 1.19 -10.07 11.36
CA SER A 118 0.47 -10.30 10.10
C SER A 118 -0.99 -9.86 10.22
N LYS A 119 -1.71 -10.28 11.27
CA LYS A 119 -3.10 -9.86 11.50
C LYS A 119 -3.24 -8.35 11.64
N TRP A 120 -2.34 -7.71 12.38
CA TRP A 120 -2.33 -6.26 12.56
C TRP A 120 -2.14 -5.55 11.22
N THR A 121 -1.11 -5.94 10.46
CA THR A 121 -0.79 -5.38 9.14
C THR A 121 -1.93 -5.60 8.15
N GLY A 122 -2.51 -6.81 8.09
CA GLY A 122 -3.68 -7.09 7.27
C GLY A 122 -4.86 -6.17 7.62
N THR A 123 -5.09 -5.93 8.92
CA THR A 123 -6.15 -5.05 9.41
C THR A 123 -5.91 -3.59 9.03
N VAL A 124 -4.67 -3.10 9.03
CA VAL A 124 -4.32 -1.74 8.53
C VAL A 124 -4.83 -1.58 7.09
N TYR A 125 -4.52 -2.55 6.22
CA TYR A 125 -4.93 -2.51 4.81
C TYR A 125 -6.44 -2.68 4.59
N ILE A 126 -7.15 -3.45 5.43
CA ILE A 126 -8.63 -3.45 5.43
C ILE A 126 -9.15 -2.04 5.74
N PHE A 127 -8.61 -1.39 6.76
CA PHE A 127 -9.05 -0.06 7.13
C PHE A 127 -8.71 1.00 6.08
N SER A 128 -7.70 0.79 5.24
CA SER A 128 -7.47 1.61 4.04
C SER A 128 -8.65 1.58 3.08
N LEU A 129 -9.27 0.42 2.86
CA LEU A 129 -10.48 0.30 2.03
C LEU A 129 -11.66 1.03 2.67
N VAL A 130 -11.83 0.86 3.99
CA VAL A 130 -12.89 1.52 4.75
C VAL A 130 -12.72 3.05 4.69
N GLY A 131 -11.50 3.55 4.89
CA GLY A 131 -11.19 4.97 4.80
C GLY A 131 -11.46 5.54 3.42
N ALA A 132 -11.01 4.86 2.35
CA ALA A 132 -11.28 5.29 0.98
C ALA A 132 -12.79 5.35 0.70
N PHE A 133 -13.54 4.33 1.11
CA PHE A 133 -14.99 4.29 0.98
C PHE A 133 -15.69 5.44 1.72
N LEU A 134 -15.33 5.69 2.98
CA LEU A 134 -15.91 6.77 3.79
C LEU A 134 -15.60 8.15 3.20
N SER A 135 -14.38 8.35 2.70
CA SER A 135 -13.96 9.56 2.00
C SER A 135 -14.80 9.82 0.76
N ASP A 136 -14.88 8.84 -0.14
CA ASP A 136 -15.48 9.03 -1.46
C ASP A 136 -17.02 9.08 -1.40
N SER A 137 -17.64 8.40 -0.44
CA SER A 137 -19.11 8.29 -0.34
C SER A 137 -19.78 9.27 0.62
N TYR A 138 -19.13 9.69 1.71
CA TYR A 138 -19.82 10.39 2.80
C TYR A 138 -19.10 11.65 3.29
N TRP A 139 -17.88 11.51 3.82
CA TRP A 139 -17.23 12.57 4.61
C TRP A 139 -16.41 13.55 3.77
N GLY A 140 -15.93 13.11 2.61
CA GLY A 140 -14.92 13.81 1.83
C GLY A 140 -13.50 13.61 2.38
N ARG A 141 -12.52 13.70 1.49
CA ARG A 141 -11.10 13.37 1.75
C ARG A 141 -10.52 14.07 2.98
N TYR A 142 -10.75 15.38 3.12
CA TYR A 142 -10.22 16.17 4.24
C TYR A 142 -10.71 15.68 5.61
N LYS A 143 -12.04 15.53 5.78
CA LYS A 143 -12.62 15.11 7.07
C LYS A 143 -12.17 13.70 7.43
N THR A 144 -12.12 12.81 6.44
CA THR A 144 -11.61 11.46 6.62
C THR A 144 -10.17 11.47 7.11
N CYS A 145 -9.26 12.20 6.44
CA CYS A 145 -7.87 12.34 6.90
C CYS A 145 -7.78 12.86 8.35
N ALA A 146 -8.51 13.93 8.68
CA ALA A 146 -8.47 14.53 10.02
C ALA A 146 -8.96 13.57 11.13
N ILE A 147 -10.09 12.89 10.90
CA ILE A 147 -10.68 11.97 11.88
C ILE A 147 -9.77 10.76 12.09
N PHE A 148 -9.31 10.13 11.01
CA PHE A 148 -8.46 8.95 11.09
C PHE A 148 -7.07 9.28 11.67
N GLN A 149 -6.51 10.46 11.37
CA GLN A 149 -5.27 10.90 11.98
C GLN A 149 -5.42 11.21 13.48
N MET A 150 -6.56 11.72 13.94
CA MET A 150 -6.88 11.81 15.38
C MET A 150 -6.93 10.44 16.04
N ILE A 151 -7.62 9.47 15.43
CA ILE A 151 -7.69 8.09 15.92
C ILE A 151 -6.28 7.48 16.02
N PHE A 152 -5.42 7.73 15.02
CA PHE A 152 -4.03 7.27 15.00
C PHE A 152 -3.24 7.82 16.19
N VAL A 153 -3.33 9.13 16.47
CA VAL A 153 -2.67 9.76 17.62
C VAL A 153 -3.18 9.17 18.94
N ILE A 154 -4.50 8.98 19.09
CA ILE A 154 -5.07 8.38 20.31
C ILE A 154 -4.53 6.96 20.51
N GLY A 155 -4.44 6.16 19.46
CA GLY A 155 -3.85 4.83 19.51
C GLY A 155 -2.37 4.84 19.93
N LEU A 156 -1.59 5.79 19.42
CA LEU A 156 -0.18 5.96 19.79
C LEU A 156 0.00 6.41 21.25
N VAL A 157 -0.83 7.33 21.73
CA VAL A 157 -0.86 7.72 23.15
C VAL A 157 -1.22 6.52 24.02
N GLY A 158 -2.26 5.77 23.64
CA GLY A 158 -2.66 4.54 24.33
C GLY A 158 -1.54 3.52 24.42
N LEU A 159 -0.83 3.28 23.30
CA LEU A 159 0.30 2.36 23.25
C LEU A 159 1.47 2.84 24.12
N SER A 160 1.79 4.13 24.07
CA SER A 160 2.90 4.72 24.83
C SER A 160 2.63 4.66 26.34
N VAL A 161 1.41 4.95 26.75
CA VAL A 161 0.96 4.85 28.15
C VAL A 161 0.94 3.39 28.60
N ALA A 162 0.35 2.50 27.82
CA ALA A 162 0.23 1.08 28.17
C ALA A 162 1.62 0.43 28.33
N SER A 163 2.52 0.69 27.38
CA SER A 163 3.88 0.15 27.42
C SER A 163 4.69 0.68 28.60
N ASN A 164 4.67 2.00 28.83
CA ASN A 164 5.48 2.63 29.88
C ASN A 164 4.99 2.32 31.30
N LEU A 165 3.67 2.24 31.51
CA LEU A 165 3.11 2.02 32.85
C LEU A 165 2.95 0.53 33.21
N PHE A 166 2.59 -0.31 32.24
CA PHE A 166 2.16 -1.68 32.50
C PHE A 166 3.14 -2.73 31.96
N LEU A 167 3.60 -2.60 30.70
CA LEU A 167 4.34 -3.68 30.03
C LEU A 167 5.85 -3.67 30.27
N LEU A 168 6.48 -2.52 30.50
CA LEU A 168 7.92 -2.41 30.70
C LEU A 168 8.30 -2.51 32.18
N ARG A 169 8.06 -3.69 32.77
CA ARG A 169 8.36 -4.01 34.17
C ARG A 169 9.32 -5.20 34.27
N PRO A 170 10.49 -5.07 34.95
CA PRO A 170 11.07 -3.86 35.54
C PRO A 170 11.45 -2.81 34.47
N LYS A 171 11.64 -1.54 34.87
CA LYS A 171 11.97 -0.46 33.93
C LYS A 171 13.23 -0.82 33.13
N GLY A 172 13.14 -0.74 31.80
CA GLY A 172 14.23 -1.10 30.89
C GLY A 172 14.30 -2.58 30.50
N CYS A 173 13.30 -3.40 30.86
CA CYS A 173 13.19 -4.77 30.35
C CYS A 173 12.80 -4.83 28.87
N GLY A 174 12.98 -6.00 28.25
CA GLY A 174 12.61 -6.24 26.85
C GLY A 174 13.73 -5.90 25.86
N ASP A 175 14.95 -5.73 26.36
CA ASP A 175 16.18 -5.78 25.57
C ASP A 175 16.54 -7.26 25.27
N ARG A 176 17.77 -7.51 24.82
CA ARG A 176 18.24 -8.87 24.50
C ARG A 176 18.61 -9.71 25.74
N THR A 177 18.79 -9.08 26.90
CA THR A 177 19.36 -9.74 28.10
C THR A 177 18.40 -9.82 29.28
N THR A 178 17.53 -8.84 29.44
CA THR A 178 16.57 -8.70 30.53
C THR A 178 15.15 -8.96 30.07
N GLN A 179 14.57 -10.04 30.58
CA GLN A 179 13.18 -10.40 30.32
C GLN A 179 12.23 -9.56 31.16
N CYS A 180 11.08 -9.19 30.58
CA CYS A 180 10.01 -8.53 31.32
C CYS A 180 9.28 -9.51 32.27
N GLY A 181 8.48 -8.97 33.20
CA GLY A 181 7.58 -9.76 34.03
C GLY A 181 6.36 -10.26 33.27
N SER A 182 5.53 -11.08 33.93
CA SER A 182 4.22 -11.46 33.40
C SER A 182 3.24 -10.30 33.43
N HIS A 183 2.35 -10.25 32.42
CA HIS A 183 1.35 -9.20 32.26
C HIS A 183 -0.05 -9.73 32.53
N SER A 184 -0.92 -8.88 33.08
CA SER A 184 -2.33 -9.19 33.28
C SER A 184 -3.10 -9.14 31.95
N SER A 185 -4.22 -9.89 31.84
CA SER A 185 -5.04 -9.94 30.63
C SER A 185 -5.58 -8.57 30.21
N TRP A 186 -5.85 -7.67 31.16
CA TRP A 186 -6.32 -6.31 30.84
C TRP A 186 -5.19 -5.42 30.29
N GLU A 187 -3.95 -5.58 30.77
CA GLU A 187 -2.78 -4.84 30.28
C GLU A 187 -2.50 -5.21 28.82
N ILE A 188 -2.56 -6.51 28.51
CA ILE A 188 -2.49 -7.05 27.15
C ILE A 188 -3.68 -6.55 26.30
N GLY A 189 -4.89 -6.52 26.87
CA GLY A 189 -6.08 -6.01 26.19
C GLY A 189 -5.97 -4.53 25.78
N LEU A 190 -5.43 -3.68 26.65
CA LEU A 190 -5.17 -2.27 26.32
C LEU A 190 -4.11 -2.09 25.24
N PHE A 191 -3.07 -2.91 25.25
CA PHE A 191 -2.07 -2.94 24.19
C PHE A 191 -2.70 -3.27 22.84
N TYR A 192 -3.48 -4.36 22.76
CA TYR A 192 -4.14 -4.74 21.51
C TYR A 192 -5.13 -3.67 21.04
N LEU A 193 -5.94 -3.10 21.94
CA LEU A 193 -6.83 -1.98 21.62
C LEU A 193 -6.04 -0.80 21.01
N SER A 194 -4.90 -0.47 21.60
CA SER A 194 -4.05 0.64 21.14
C SER A 194 -3.48 0.38 19.74
N ILE A 195 -2.90 -0.80 19.50
CA ILE A 195 -2.34 -1.11 18.16
C ILE A 195 -3.43 -1.24 17.10
N TYR A 196 -4.63 -1.74 17.43
CA TYR A 196 -5.73 -1.79 16.47
C TYR A 196 -6.36 -0.41 16.21
N MET A 197 -6.35 0.51 17.19
CA MET A 197 -6.66 1.92 16.94
C MET A 197 -5.61 2.56 16.03
N ILE A 198 -4.33 2.25 16.19
CA ILE A 198 -3.27 2.68 15.26
C ILE A 198 -3.56 2.15 13.85
N ALA A 199 -3.94 0.87 13.73
CA ALA A 199 -4.28 0.27 12.44
C ALA A 199 -5.48 0.96 11.77
N LEU A 200 -6.53 1.23 12.55
CA LEU A 200 -7.71 1.98 12.08
C LEU A 200 -7.33 3.39 11.62
N GLY A 201 -6.57 4.10 12.45
CA GLY A 201 -6.16 5.46 12.19
C GLY A 201 -5.26 5.58 10.96
N ASN A 202 -4.12 4.89 10.94
CA ASN A 202 -3.19 4.98 9.81
C ASN A 202 -3.80 4.39 8.53
N GLY A 203 -4.48 3.23 8.62
CA GLY A 203 -5.13 2.59 7.49
C GLY A 203 -6.14 3.53 6.82
N GLY A 204 -7.09 4.08 7.58
CA GLY A 204 -8.09 4.99 7.02
C GLY A 204 -7.54 6.33 6.53
N TYR A 205 -6.40 6.78 7.05
CA TYR A 205 -5.75 8.04 6.68
C TYR A 205 -4.93 7.93 5.37
N GLN A 206 -4.12 6.88 5.23
CA GLN A 206 -3.07 6.77 4.23
C GLN A 206 -3.52 6.88 2.75
N PRO A 207 -4.58 6.20 2.28
CA PRO A 207 -4.99 6.33 0.87
C PRO A 207 -5.61 7.69 0.56
N ASN A 208 -6.20 8.34 1.57
CA ASN A 208 -6.93 9.59 1.41
C ASN A 208 -5.99 10.81 1.40
N ILE A 209 -4.88 10.77 2.12
CA ILE A 209 -3.95 11.91 2.13
C ILE A 209 -3.22 12.08 0.79
N ALA A 210 -2.88 10.98 0.11
CA ALA A 210 -2.22 11.03 -1.19
C ALA A 210 -3.13 11.67 -2.25
N THR A 211 -4.41 11.27 -2.29
CA THR A 211 -5.40 11.84 -3.20
C THR A 211 -5.76 13.28 -2.81
N PHE A 212 -5.91 13.56 -1.52
CA PHE A 212 -6.14 14.92 -1.03
C PHE A 212 -4.99 15.88 -1.36
N GLY A 213 -3.75 15.41 -1.30
CA GLY A 213 -2.59 16.19 -1.71
C GLY A 213 -2.56 16.50 -3.20
N ALA A 214 -2.96 15.54 -4.03
CA ALA A 214 -3.09 15.74 -5.47
C ALA A 214 -4.19 16.76 -5.82
N ASP A 215 -5.25 16.83 -5.02
CA ASP A 215 -6.37 17.79 -5.18
C ASP A 215 -5.96 19.25 -4.95
N GLN A 216 -4.76 19.49 -4.44
CA GLN A 216 -4.27 20.85 -4.22
C GLN A 216 -3.78 21.52 -5.51
N PHE A 217 -3.73 20.79 -6.63
CA PHE A 217 -3.24 21.26 -7.93
C PHE A 217 -4.31 21.08 -9.01
N ASP A 218 -4.66 22.17 -9.69
CA ASP A 218 -5.65 22.22 -10.78
C ASP A 218 -5.10 21.47 -12.00
N GLU A 219 -5.79 20.40 -12.42
CA GLU A 219 -5.33 19.54 -13.53
C GLU A 219 -5.54 20.18 -14.90
N GLU A 220 -6.53 21.06 -15.03
CA GLU A 220 -6.83 21.78 -16.27
C GLU A 220 -5.83 22.93 -16.53
N ASP A 221 -5.06 23.33 -15.51
CA ASP A 221 -3.98 24.31 -15.66
C ASP A 221 -2.65 23.62 -16.00
N THR A 222 -2.04 24.00 -17.12
CA THR A 222 -0.79 23.37 -17.63
C THR A 222 0.41 23.48 -16.67
N LYS A 223 0.44 24.47 -15.76
CA LYS A 223 1.51 24.64 -14.76
C LYS A 223 1.21 23.85 -13.49
N GLU A 224 -0.03 23.90 -13.00
CA GLU A 224 -0.44 23.14 -11.82
C GLU A 224 -0.52 21.63 -12.11
N GLY A 225 -0.97 21.20 -13.29
CA GLY A 225 -0.96 19.80 -13.72
C GLY A 225 0.45 19.19 -13.74
N ARG A 226 1.48 19.94 -14.19
CA ARG A 226 2.89 19.51 -14.05
C ARG A 226 3.33 19.45 -12.58
N SER A 227 2.87 20.38 -11.75
CA SER A 227 3.16 20.40 -10.31
C SER A 227 2.51 19.22 -9.57
N LYS A 228 1.34 18.75 -10.00
CA LYS A 228 0.65 17.56 -9.48
C LYS A 228 1.50 16.30 -9.65
N VAL A 229 2.12 16.12 -10.81
CA VAL A 229 3.03 14.99 -11.07
C VAL A 229 4.28 15.08 -10.19
N ALA A 230 4.85 16.28 -10.04
CA ALA A 230 5.99 16.51 -9.15
C ALA A 230 5.61 16.23 -7.68
N PHE A 231 4.41 16.62 -7.25
CA PHE A 231 3.90 16.36 -5.90
C PHE A 231 3.92 14.87 -5.57
N PHE A 232 3.44 13.99 -6.45
CA PHE A 232 3.51 12.54 -6.21
C PHE A 232 4.94 12.03 -6.03
N SER A 233 5.90 12.59 -6.77
CA SER A 233 7.32 12.24 -6.63
C SER A 233 7.86 12.66 -5.25
N TYR A 234 7.53 13.88 -4.79
CA TYR A 234 7.91 14.35 -3.46
C TYR A 234 7.17 13.61 -2.34
N PHE A 235 5.93 13.20 -2.57
CA PHE A 235 5.14 12.41 -1.62
C PHE A 235 5.81 11.06 -1.35
N TYR A 236 6.27 10.40 -2.41
CA TYR A 236 7.06 9.17 -2.30
C TYR A 236 8.38 9.40 -1.57
N LEU A 237 9.08 10.51 -1.85
CA LEU A 237 10.30 10.88 -1.12
C LEU A 237 10.04 11.08 0.38
N ALA A 238 8.98 11.81 0.74
CA ALA A 238 8.61 12.06 2.14
C ALA A 238 8.31 10.76 2.90
N LEU A 239 7.60 9.82 2.26
CA LEU A 239 7.33 8.48 2.79
C LEU A 239 8.64 7.73 3.06
N ASN A 240 9.56 7.67 2.09
CA ASN A 240 10.82 6.95 2.25
C ASN A 240 11.72 7.57 3.32
N ILE A 241 11.78 8.90 3.41
CA ILE A 241 12.54 9.58 4.47
C ILE A 241 11.97 9.21 5.84
N GLY A 242 10.65 9.30 6.03
CA GLY A 242 10.01 8.93 7.30
C GLY A 242 10.29 7.48 7.70
N SER A 243 10.18 6.55 6.75
CA SER A 243 10.49 5.12 6.96
C SER A 243 11.97 4.89 7.30
N LEU A 244 12.90 5.53 6.59
CA LEU A 244 14.34 5.39 6.83
C LEU A 244 14.73 5.84 8.23
N PHE A 245 14.25 7.01 8.68
CA PHE A 245 14.50 7.51 10.04
C PHE A 245 13.95 6.56 11.11
N SER A 246 12.75 6.01 10.88
CA SER A 246 12.16 5.02 11.76
C SER A 246 13.00 3.74 11.83
N ASN A 247 13.31 3.12 10.70
CA ASN A 247 13.99 1.82 10.63
C ASN A 247 15.44 1.84 11.14
N THR A 248 16.04 3.03 11.22
CA THR A 248 17.42 3.22 11.67
C THR A 248 17.47 3.73 13.10
N ILE A 249 17.06 4.98 13.33
CA ILE A 249 17.23 5.65 14.62
C ILE A 249 16.26 5.08 15.66
N LEU A 250 14.97 5.04 15.31
CA LEU A 250 13.95 4.60 16.24
C LEU A 250 14.09 3.10 16.51
N GLY A 251 14.31 2.33 15.45
CA GLY A 251 14.52 0.90 15.53
C GLY A 251 15.74 0.50 16.37
N TYR A 252 16.78 1.33 16.40
CA TYR A 252 17.93 1.16 17.28
C TYR A 252 17.57 1.35 18.76
N PHE A 253 16.88 2.44 19.10
CA PHE A 253 16.48 2.68 20.51
C PHE A 253 15.55 1.60 21.05
N GLU A 254 14.63 1.13 20.21
CA GLU A 254 13.70 0.05 20.54
C GLU A 254 14.42 -1.28 20.76
N ASP A 255 15.35 -1.65 19.89
CA ASP A 255 16.09 -2.91 20.01
C ASP A 255 17.05 -2.95 21.23
N GLU A 256 17.54 -1.79 21.67
CA GLU A 256 18.29 -1.61 22.94
C GLU A 256 17.38 -1.62 24.19
N GLY A 257 16.07 -1.85 24.05
CA GLY A 257 15.12 -1.94 25.16
C GLY A 257 14.49 -0.61 25.58
N ILE A 258 14.79 0.50 24.89
CA ILE A 258 14.25 1.84 25.18
C ILE A 258 12.90 2.07 24.47
N TRP A 259 12.01 1.08 24.56
CA TRP A 259 10.72 1.03 23.87
C TRP A 259 9.80 2.22 24.17
N ALA A 260 9.72 2.65 25.43
CA ALA A 260 8.86 3.76 25.83
C ALA A 260 9.22 5.06 25.11
N LEU A 261 10.52 5.35 24.96
CA LEU A 261 10.98 6.52 24.23
C LEU A 261 10.59 6.43 22.75
N GLY A 262 10.74 5.25 22.14
CA GLY A 262 10.37 5.01 20.74
C GLY A 262 8.90 5.33 20.45
N PHE A 263 8.00 4.84 21.31
CA PHE A 263 6.57 5.10 21.17
C PHE A 263 6.18 6.55 21.48
N TRP A 264 6.82 7.21 22.45
CA TRP A 264 6.57 8.63 22.72
C TRP A 264 7.07 9.54 21.58
N VAL A 265 8.21 9.23 20.96
CA VAL A 265 8.70 9.95 19.78
C VAL A 265 7.75 9.75 18.60
N SER A 266 7.26 8.54 18.39
CA SER A 266 6.22 8.25 17.37
C SER A 266 4.95 9.06 17.63
N THR A 267 4.49 9.12 18.88
CA THR A 267 3.32 9.89 19.31
C THR A 267 3.50 11.39 19.04
N ALA A 268 4.66 11.94 19.42
CA ALA A 268 4.97 13.36 19.20
C ALA A 268 5.02 13.70 17.70
N SER A 269 5.61 12.81 16.88
CA SER A 269 5.65 12.96 15.42
C SER A 269 4.26 12.97 14.80
N ALA A 270 3.40 11.98 15.14
CA ALA A 270 2.04 11.92 14.63
C ALA A 270 1.16 13.10 15.09
N PHE A 271 1.35 13.56 16.34
CA PHE A 271 0.66 14.73 16.86
C PHE A 271 1.08 16.01 16.13
N ALA A 272 2.40 16.20 15.90
CA ALA A 272 2.91 17.31 15.11
C ALA A 272 2.35 17.27 13.67
N ALA A 273 2.28 16.10 13.05
CA ALA A 273 1.66 15.91 11.74
C ALA A 273 0.19 16.40 11.75
N LEU A 274 -0.61 15.95 12.71
CA LEU A 274 -2.01 16.34 12.86
C LEU A 274 -2.16 17.85 13.02
N VAL A 275 -1.38 18.48 13.90
CA VAL A 275 -1.42 19.93 14.13
C VAL A 275 -1.06 20.70 12.86
N LEU A 276 -0.03 20.27 12.12
CA LEU A 276 0.35 20.90 10.85
C LEU A 276 -0.77 20.81 9.81
N PHE A 277 -1.42 19.64 9.69
CA PHE A 277 -2.52 19.45 8.76
C PHE A 277 -3.76 20.26 9.11
N LEU A 278 -4.16 20.29 10.39
CA LEU A 278 -5.25 21.15 10.84
C LEU A 278 -4.92 22.65 10.75
N GLY A 279 -3.64 23.03 10.88
CA GLY A 279 -3.19 24.40 10.64
C GLY A 279 -3.38 24.84 9.18
N GLY A 280 -3.35 23.90 8.24
CA GLY A 280 -3.51 24.14 6.81
C GLY A 280 -4.96 24.28 6.32
N THR A 281 -5.98 24.04 7.16
CA THR A 281 -7.39 23.90 6.73
C THR A 281 -7.89 25.03 5.85
N THR A 282 -7.56 26.29 6.17
CA THR A 282 -8.05 27.45 5.41
C THR A 282 -7.43 27.61 4.03
N ARG A 283 -6.34 26.89 3.76
CA ARG A 283 -5.58 26.93 2.50
C ARG A 283 -5.90 25.77 1.59
N TYR A 284 -6.60 24.73 2.04
CA TYR A 284 -6.85 23.55 1.22
C TYR A 284 -7.97 23.74 0.20
N ARG A 285 -7.85 23.01 -0.90
CA ARG A 285 -8.89 22.77 -1.90
C ARG A 285 -9.58 21.44 -1.61
N HIS A 286 -10.87 21.35 -1.89
CA HIS A 286 -11.70 20.19 -1.61
C HIS A 286 -12.48 19.74 -2.85
N PHE A 287 -12.65 18.43 -3.01
CA PHE A 287 -13.63 17.87 -3.93
C PHE A 287 -14.91 17.48 -3.21
N LYS A 288 -16.03 17.55 -3.93
CA LYS A 288 -17.30 17.00 -3.46
C LYS A 288 -17.29 15.47 -3.62
N PRO A 289 -17.76 14.70 -2.61
CA PRO A 289 -17.88 13.25 -2.71
C PRO A 289 -18.72 12.81 -3.92
N THR A 290 -18.24 11.81 -4.66
CA THR A 290 -18.83 11.31 -5.92
C THR A 290 -19.58 9.99 -5.72
N GLY A 291 -20.70 10.02 -5.01
CA GLY A 291 -21.62 8.87 -4.88
C GLY A 291 -20.98 7.58 -4.31
N ASN A 292 -21.71 6.46 -4.34
CA ASN A 292 -21.25 5.19 -3.77
C ASN A 292 -20.95 4.15 -4.87
N PRO A 293 -19.66 3.85 -5.15
CA PRO A 293 -19.24 2.85 -6.13
C PRO A 293 -19.73 1.43 -5.83
N LEU A 294 -19.72 1.03 -4.56
CA LEU A 294 -20.15 -0.32 -4.13
C LEU A 294 -21.63 -0.52 -4.39
N SER A 295 -22.46 0.50 -4.15
CA SER A 295 -23.89 0.45 -4.46
C SER A 295 -24.14 0.22 -5.95
N ARG A 296 -23.32 0.80 -6.84
CA ARG A 296 -23.45 0.58 -8.29
C ARG A 296 -23.11 -0.86 -8.67
N PHE A 297 -22.06 -1.41 -8.09
CA PHE A 297 -21.68 -2.82 -8.29
C PHE A 297 -22.82 -3.76 -7.83
N CYS A 298 -23.34 -3.54 -6.61
CA CYS A 298 -24.44 -4.33 -6.07
C CYS A 298 -25.75 -4.19 -6.87
N GLN A 299 -26.05 -3.01 -7.41
CA GLN A 299 -27.24 -2.79 -8.25
C GLN A 299 -27.26 -3.70 -9.46
N VAL A 300 -26.13 -3.84 -10.16
CA VAL A 300 -26.03 -4.73 -11.34
C VAL A 300 -26.24 -6.18 -10.95
N LEU A 301 -25.59 -6.65 -9.87
CA LEU A 301 -25.75 -8.03 -9.41
C LEU A 301 -27.20 -8.34 -9.00
N VAL A 302 -27.83 -7.43 -8.26
CA VAL A 302 -29.23 -7.57 -7.83
C VAL A 302 -30.19 -7.50 -9.03
N ALA A 303 -29.98 -6.58 -9.96
CA ALA A 303 -30.82 -6.44 -11.16
C ALA A 303 -30.69 -7.68 -12.07
N ALA A 304 -29.47 -8.19 -12.28
CA ALA A 304 -29.21 -9.42 -13.03
C ALA A 304 -29.86 -10.63 -12.36
N ALA A 305 -29.76 -10.75 -11.02
CA ALA A 305 -30.40 -11.83 -10.26
C ALA A 305 -31.93 -11.78 -10.35
N LYS A 306 -32.54 -10.59 -10.23
CA LYS A 306 -33.99 -10.41 -10.38
C LYS A 306 -34.48 -10.80 -11.79
N LYS A 307 -33.68 -10.52 -12.82
CA LYS A 307 -34.00 -10.83 -14.23
C LYS A 307 -33.44 -12.18 -14.69
N TRP A 308 -32.93 -13.03 -13.79
CA TRP A 308 -32.26 -14.28 -14.15
C TRP A 308 -33.13 -15.23 -14.99
N ARG A 309 -34.44 -15.27 -14.72
CA ARG A 309 -35.42 -16.12 -15.43
C ARG A 309 -36.01 -15.52 -16.70
N VAL A 310 -35.67 -14.28 -17.05
CA VAL A 310 -36.17 -13.65 -18.28
C VAL A 310 -35.38 -14.20 -19.47
N GLU A 311 -36.11 -14.69 -20.47
CA GLU A 311 -35.55 -15.09 -21.77
C GLU A 311 -35.36 -13.85 -22.64
N VAL A 312 -34.14 -13.67 -23.16
CA VAL A 312 -33.80 -12.57 -24.05
C VAL A 312 -33.87 -13.10 -25.49
N PRO A 313 -34.79 -12.62 -26.34
CA PRO A 313 -34.89 -13.09 -27.72
C PRO A 313 -33.61 -12.75 -28.52
N PRO A 314 -33.10 -13.67 -29.35
CA PRO A 314 -31.96 -13.37 -30.22
C PRO A 314 -32.37 -12.31 -31.26
N GLY A 315 -31.73 -11.13 -31.23
CA GLY A 315 -31.94 -10.05 -32.21
C GLY A 315 -32.69 -8.81 -31.70
N GLU A 316 -33.26 -8.83 -30.48
CA GLU A 316 -33.91 -7.68 -29.83
C GLU A 316 -33.16 -7.24 -28.55
N GLU A 317 -31.85 -7.03 -28.64
CA GLU A 317 -31.03 -6.51 -27.54
C GLU A 317 -31.28 -4.99 -27.37
N SER A 318 -32.49 -4.61 -26.95
CA SER A 318 -32.76 -3.24 -26.47
C SER A 318 -32.11 -3.06 -25.10
N LEU A 319 -30.78 -2.98 -25.09
CA LEU A 319 -29.99 -2.73 -23.90
C LEU A 319 -30.11 -1.26 -23.52
N TYR A 320 -30.32 -1.01 -22.24
CA TYR A 320 -30.48 0.32 -21.72
C TYR A 320 -29.16 1.10 -21.79
N GLU A 321 -29.07 2.09 -22.68
CA GLU A 321 -27.98 3.06 -22.73
C GLU A 321 -28.34 4.36 -21.99
N GLU A 322 -27.37 4.91 -21.27
CA GLU A 322 -27.47 6.22 -20.61
C GLU A 322 -27.39 7.33 -21.67
N SER A 323 -28.14 8.42 -21.51
CA SER A 323 -28.26 9.46 -22.55
C SER A 323 -26.91 10.15 -22.83
N ALA A 324 -26.61 10.45 -24.10
CA ALA A 324 -25.33 11.05 -24.51
C ALA A 324 -25.00 12.38 -23.79
N LYS A 325 -26.02 13.12 -23.32
CA LYS A 325 -25.86 14.36 -22.56
C LYS A 325 -25.29 14.14 -21.15
N GLU A 326 -25.69 13.08 -20.44
CA GLU A 326 -25.16 12.73 -19.11
C GLU A 326 -23.74 12.12 -19.18
N SER A 327 -23.41 11.46 -20.28
CA SER A 327 -22.07 10.94 -20.54
C SER A 327 -21.06 12.07 -20.81
N SER A 328 -21.47 13.08 -21.60
CA SER A 328 -20.63 14.25 -21.92
C SER A 328 -20.30 15.15 -20.72
N MET A 329 -21.19 15.26 -19.73
CA MET A 329 -20.94 16.01 -18.49
C MET A 329 -19.96 15.30 -17.54
N ASN A 330 -19.76 13.98 -17.68
CA ASN A 330 -18.92 13.18 -16.79
C ASN A 330 -17.53 12.84 -17.36
N GLY A 331 -17.23 13.20 -18.61
CA GLY A 331 -15.90 13.02 -19.22
C GLY A 331 -15.41 11.56 -19.37
N CYS A 332 -16.27 10.56 -19.13
CA CYS A 332 -15.89 9.14 -19.17
C CYS A 332 -15.84 8.56 -20.58
N ARG A 333 -14.84 7.71 -20.85
CA ARG A 333 -14.76 6.94 -22.11
C ARG A 333 -15.83 5.86 -22.16
N LYS A 334 -16.46 5.66 -23.33
CA LYS A 334 -17.47 4.60 -23.53
C LYS A 334 -16.75 3.23 -23.58
N ILE A 335 -17.23 2.29 -22.76
CA ILE A 335 -16.72 0.90 -22.72
C ILE A 335 -17.47 0.10 -23.78
N LEU A 336 -16.74 -0.61 -24.65
CA LEU A 336 -17.34 -1.45 -25.68
C LEU A 336 -18.02 -2.67 -25.05
N HIS A 337 -19.19 -3.03 -25.57
CA HIS A 337 -19.94 -4.19 -25.10
C HIS A 337 -19.18 -5.48 -25.36
N THR A 338 -19.19 -6.40 -24.40
CA THR A 338 -18.49 -7.69 -24.49
C THR A 338 -19.43 -8.89 -24.28
N HIS A 339 -19.23 -9.94 -25.06
CA HIS A 339 -20.06 -11.16 -24.99
C HIS A 339 -19.71 -12.13 -23.84
N GLU A 340 -18.77 -11.76 -22.96
CA GLU A 340 -18.43 -12.54 -21.77
C GLU A 340 -19.38 -12.19 -20.61
N PHE A 341 -19.70 -13.16 -19.75
CA PHE A 341 -20.65 -13.00 -18.65
C PHE A 341 -22.05 -12.51 -19.10
N LYS A 342 -22.62 -13.07 -20.18
CA LYS A 342 -23.93 -12.69 -20.75
C LYS A 342 -25.09 -12.65 -19.74
N PHE A 343 -25.02 -13.42 -18.66
CA PHE A 343 -26.05 -13.38 -17.62
C PHE A 343 -26.15 -12.01 -16.93
N LEU A 344 -25.06 -11.21 -16.90
CA LEU A 344 -25.08 -9.86 -16.35
C LEU A 344 -25.77 -8.85 -17.28
N ASP A 345 -25.81 -9.11 -18.59
CA ASP A 345 -26.51 -8.25 -19.55
C ASP A 345 -28.01 -8.18 -19.29
N LYS A 346 -28.55 -9.19 -18.59
CA LYS A 346 -29.93 -9.17 -18.10
C LYS A 346 -30.22 -7.98 -17.19
N ALA A 347 -29.23 -7.40 -16.50
CA ALA A 347 -29.41 -6.19 -15.71
C ALA A 347 -29.72 -4.94 -16.56
N ALA A 348 -29.25 -4.91 -17.81
CA ALA A 348 -29.46 -3.83 -18.77
C ALA A 348 -30.60 -4.10 -19.76
N PHE A 349 -31.19 -5.29 -19.75
CA PHE A 349 -32.32 -5.63 -20.61
C PHE A 349 -33.59 -4.85 -20.23
N ILE A 350 -34.19 -4.16 -21.19
CA ILE A 350 -35.44 -3.42 -21.00
C ILE A 350 -36.64 -4.38 -21.10
N SER A 351 -37.32 -4.63 -19.98
CA SER A 351 -38.56 -5.41 -19.96
C SER A 351 -39.79 -4.52 -20.21
N SER A 352 -40.92 -5.09 -20.64
CA SER A 352 -42.19 -4.37 -20.82
C SER A 352 -42.66 -3.64 -19.55
N ARG A 353 -42.33 -4.18 -18.36
CA ARG A 353 -42.57 -3.55 -17.07
C ARG A 353 -41.72 -2.28 -16.86
N ASP A 354 -40.49 -2.28 -17.36
CA ASP A 354 -39.57 -1.14 -17.28
C ASP A 354 -39.98 -0.02 -18.24
N MET A 355 -40.53 -0.37 -19.41
CA MET A 355 -41.12 0.59 -20.36
C MET A 355 -42.30 1.33 -19.75
N ASN A 356 -43.13 0.65 -18.94
CA ASN A 356 -44.24 1.28 -18.24
C ASN A 356 -43.77 2.19 -17.09
N ASN A 357 -42.73 1.78 -16.36
CA ASN A 357 -42.12 2.60 -15.29
C ASN A 357 -41.36 3.82 -15.83
N GLN A 358 -40.75 3.74 -17.01
CA GLN A 358 -40.14 4.91 -17.67
C GLN A 358 -41.19 5.98 -18.01
N LYS A 359 -42.38 5.58 -18.45
CA LYS A 359 -43.49 6.50 -18.76
C LYS A 359 -44.06 7.20 -17.52
N THR A 360 -43.96 6.59 -16.34
CA THR A 360 -44.42 7.16 -15.06
C THR A 360 -43.34 7.94 -14.31
N GLY A 361 -42.12 8.05 -14.84
CA GLY A 361 -41.01 8.79 -14.24
C GLY A 361 -40.32 8.09 -13.05
N HIS A 362 -40.77 6.89 -12.66
CA HIS A 362 -40.17 6.13 -11.56
C HIS A 362 -39.04 5.21 -12.08
N ARG A 363 -37.79 5.67 -12.00
CA ARG A 363 -36.60 4.89 -12.36
C ARG A 363 -35.95 4.26 -11.13
N ASP A 364 -36.10 2.95 -10.95
CA ASP A 364 -35.39 2.19 -9.91
C ASP A 364 -34.09 1.59 -10.45
N ARG A 365 -32.94 2.12 -9.97
CA ARG A 365 -31.59 1.64 -10.33
C ARG A 365 -31.31 0.20 -9.86
N TRP A 366 -32.11 -0.35 -8.96
CA TRP A 366 -32.02 -1.75 -8.50
C TRP A 366 -32.85 -2.74 -9.35
N GLN A 367 -33.46 -2.26 -10.45
CA GLN A 367 -34.23 -3.06 -11.41
C GLN A 367 -33.69 -2.95 -12.84
N LEU A 368 -33.19 -1.77 -13.24
CA LEU A 368 -32.62 -1.53 -14.56
C LEU A 368 -31.32 -0.71 -14.43
N CYS A 369 -30.22 -1.25 -14.93
CA CYS A 369 -28.89 -0.63 -14.92
C CYS A 369 -28.45 -0.30 -16.36
N PRO A 370 -27.73 0.80 -16.60
CA PRO A 370 -27.19 1.08 -17.94
C PRO A 370 -26.11 0.07 -18.31
N ILE A 371 -25.99 -0.25 -19.61
CA ILE A 371 -25.02 -1.24 -20.12
C ILE A 371 -23.57 -0.89 -19.75
N SER A 372 -23.24 0.40 -19.67
CA SER A 372 -21.93 0.88 -19.21
C SER A 372 -21.62 0.44 -17.78
N GLN A 373 -22.60 0.47 -16.88
CA GLN A 373 -22.47 -0.02 -15.50
C GLN A 373 -22.36 -1.54 -15.44
N VAL A 374 -23.00 -2.26 -16.36
CA VAL A 374 -22.85 -3.73 -16.47
C VAL A 374 -21.44 -4.11 -16.93
N GLU A 375 -20.92 -3.43 -17.96
CA GLU A 375 -19.55 -3.65 -18.45
C GLU A 375 -18.48 -3.29 -17.40
N GLU A 376 -18.72 -2.24 -16.58
CA GLU A 376 -17.90 -1.92 -15.41
C GLU A 376 -17.76 -3.15 -14.47
N VAL A 377 -18.86 -3.86 -14.19
CA VAL A 377 -18.86 -5.07 -13.34
C VAL A 377 -18.18 -6.26 -14.02
N LYS A 378 -18.47 -6.50 -15.31
CA LYS A 378 -17.81 -7.56 -16.08
C LYS A 378 -16.29 -7.39 -16.13
N CYS A 379 -15.82 -6.14 -16.21
CA CYS A 379 -14.40 -5.83 -16.16
C CYS A 379 -13.76 -6.27 -14.85
N ILE A 380 -14.38 -5.94 -13.71
CA ILE A 380 -13.90 -6.35 -12.38
C ILE A 380 -13.85 -7.87 -12.27
N LEU A 381 -14.87 -8.58 -12.73
CA LEU A 381 -14.90 -10.05 -12.68
C LEU A 381 -13.78 -10.70 -13.51
N ARG A 382 -13.38 -10.08 -14.63
CA ARG A 382 -12.23 -10.53 -15.44
C ARG A 382 -10.89 -10.35 -14.72
N LEU A 383 -10.78 -9.37 -13.83
CA LEU A 383 -9.57 -9.10 -13.05
C LEU A 383 -9.40 -10.05 -11.86
N LEU A 384 -10.49 -10.61 -11.33
CA LEU A 384 -10.47 -11.44 -10.11
C LEU A 384 -9.50 -12.63 -10.16
N PRO A 385 -9.42 -13.44 -11.24
CA PRO A 385 -8.50 -14.58 -11.26
C PRO A 385 -7.03 -14.19 -11.12
N ILE A 386 -6.61 -13.14 -11.84
CA ILE A 386 -5.25 -12.59 -11.73
C ILE A 386 -5.03 -12.00 -10.34
N TRP A 387 -6.00 -11.26 -9.83
CA TRP A 387 -5.96 -10.66 -8.50
C TRP A 387 -5.80 -11.72 -7.39
N LEU A 388 -6.49 -12.86 -7.47
CA LEU A 388 -6.34 -13.95 -6.50
C LEU A 388 -4.90 -14.48 -6.45
N CYS A 389 -4.20 -14.59 -7.58
CA CYS A 389 -2.81 -15.04 -7.62
C CYS A 389 -1.87 -14.05 -6.89
N THR A 390 -2.18 -12.75 -6.92
CA THR A 390 -1.35 -11.74 -6.21
C THR A 390 -1.37 -11.88 -4.68
N ILE A 391 -2.32 -12.64 -4.12
CA ILE A 391 -2.41 -12.88 -2.67
C ILE A 391 -1.20 -13.69 -2.18
N LEU A 392 -0.74 -14.69 -2.96
CA LEU A 392 0.40 -15.53 -2.59
C LEU A 392 1.72 -14.75 -2.63
N TYR A 393 1.88 -13.86 -3.62
CA TYR A 393 2.97 -12.89 -3.60
C TYR A 393 2.95 -12.04 -2.31
N SER A 394 1.77 -11.55 -1.94
CA SER A 394 1.61 -10.74 -0.73
C SER A 394 2.04 -11.52 0.51
N VAL A 395 1.74 -12.82 0.61
CA VAL A 395 2.23 -13.71 1.70
C VAL A 395 3.76 -13.69 1.79
N VAL A 396 4.46 -13.85 0.66
CA VAL A 396 5.92 -13.84 0.59
C VAL A 396 6.48 -12.50 1.02
N PHE A 397 5.87 -11.39 0.58
CA PHE A 397 6.27 -10.05 0.95
C PHE A 397 6.14 -9.79 2.47
N THR A 398 5.08 -10.28 3.13
CA THR A 398 4.90 -10.05 4.60
C THR A 398 6.01 -10.66 5.45
N GLN A 399 6.71 -11.69 4.95
CA GLN A 399 7.77 -12.37 5.72
C GLN A 399 8.92 -11.42 6.05
N MET A 400 9.12 -10.38 5.22
CA MET A 400 10.14 -9.36 5.41
C MET A 400 10.01 -8.63 6.77
N ALA A 401 8.78 -8.34 7.20
CA ALA A 401 8.52 -7.62 8.45
C ALA A 401 8.30 -8.54 9.66
N SER A 402 8.31 -9.86 9.47
CA SER A 402 8.04 -10.86 10.50
C SER A 402 9.18 -11.87 10.62
N LEU A 403 9.07 -13.03 9.96
CA LEU A 403 10.01 -14.14 10.11
C LEU A 403 11.44 -13.79 9.70
N PHE A 404 11.64 -12.87 8.75
CA PHE A 404 12.99 -12.41 8.39
C PHE A 404 13.65 -11.63 9.54
N VAL A 405 12.87 -10.85 10.29
CA VAL A 405 13.35 -10.11 11.47
C VAL A 405 13.67 -11.07 12.60
N GLU A 406 12.82 -12.08 12.84
CA GLU A 406 13.07 -13.12 13.84
C GLU A 406 14.31 -13.97 13.50
N GLN A 407 14.47 -14.35 12.23
CA GLN A 407 15.67 -15.01 11.75
C GLN A 407 16.92 -14.15 12.00
N GLY A 408 16.85 -12.85 11.68
CA GLY A 408 17.95 -11.91 11.89
C GLY A 408 18.28 -11.70 13.36
N ALA A 409 17.28 -11.75 14.25
CA ALA A 409 17.47 -11.69 15.70
C ALA A 409 18.20 -12.92 16.25
N ALA A 410 18.08 -14.08 15.60
CA ALA A 410 18.82 -15.29 15.92
C ALA A 410 20.21 -15.38 15.28
N MET A 411 20.67 -14.33 14.59
CA MET A 411 21.98 -14.25 13.92
C MET A 411 22.96 -13.33 14.68
N LYS A 412 24.22 -13.33 14.28
CA LYS A 412 25.23 -12.41 14.80
C LYS A 412 25.00 -11.00 14.23
N THR A 413 24.53 -10.10 15.08
CA THR A 413 24.22 -8.69 14.76
C THR A 413 25.36 -7.71 15.02
N THR A 414 26.44 -8.16 15.66
CA THR A 414 27.59 -7.32 16.06
C THR A 414 28.61 -7.18 14.92
N ILE A 415 28.93 -5.93 14.54
CA ILE A 415 30.08 -5.58 13.72
C ILE A 415 31.04 -4.75 14.56
N SER A 416 32.19 -5.33 14.91
CA SER A 416 33.16 -4.70 15.82
C SER A 416 32.46 -4.25 17.11
N ASN A 417 32.19 -2.95 17.29
CA ASN A 417 31.56 -2.37 18.48
C ASN A 417 30.12 -1.87 18.26
N PHE A 418 29.56 -2.04 17.05
CA PHE A 418 28.20 -1.59 16.74
C PHE A 418 27.26 -2.79 16.58
N GLN A 419 26.06 -2.68 17.14
CA GLN A 419 25.02 -3.68 17.04
C GLN A 419 23.95 -3.22 16.04
N ILE A 420 23.76 -4.00 14.98
CA ILE A 420 22.74 -3.71 13.98
C ILE A 420 21.40 -4.28 14.45
N PRO A 421 20.32 -3.48 14.50
CA PRO A 421 18.98 -3.99 14.76
C PRO A 421 18.51 -4.92 13.62
N PRO A 422 17.97 -6.11 13.91
CA PRO A 422 17.51 -7.05 12.88
C PRO A 422 16.52 -6.45 11.89
N ALA A 423 15.60 -5.61 12.38
CA ALA A 423 14.63 -4.85 11.61
C ALA A 423 15.25 -3.94 10.54
N SER A 424 16.44 -3.38 10.80
CA SER A 424 17.12 -2.46 9.88
C SER A 424 17.59 -3.15 8.60
N MET A 425 17.57 -4.48 8.52
CA MET A 425 17.89 -5.24 7.29
C MET A 425 16.92 -4.92 6.14
N SER A 426 15.71 -4.45 6.44
CA SER A 426 14.77 -3.89 5.45
C SER A 426 15.37 -2.73 4.63
N SER A 427 16.43 -2.08 5.10
CA SER A 427 17.12 -1.04 4.31
C SER A 427 17.73 -1.60 3.02
N PHE A 428 18.13 -2.88 2.99
CA PHE A 428 18.67 -3.53 1.78
C PHE A 428 17.58 -3.77 0.72
N ASP A 429 16.34 -3.99 1.16
CA ASP A 429 15.18 -4.05 0.27
C ASP A 429 14.96 -2.69 -0.42
N ILE A 430 14.93 -1.59 0.34
CA ILE A 430 14.81 -0.22 -0.19
C ILE A 430 15.94 0.10 -1.20
N LEU A 431 17.18 -0.27 -0.87
CA LEU A 431 18.32 -0.11 -1.78
C LEU A 431 18.16 -0.92 -3.06
N SER A 432 17.66 -2.15 -2.96
CA SER A 432 17.37 -3.01 -4.10
C SER A 432 16.27 -2.41 -4.98
N VAL A 433 15.17 -1.94 -4.39
CA VAL A 433 14.08 -1.25 -5.11
C VAL A 433 14.65 -0.07 -5.92
N ALA A 434 15.44 0.80 -5.29
CA ALA A 434 16.05 1.95 -5.96
C ALA A 434 16.95 1.52 -7.14
N ALA A 435 17.80 0.50 -6.92
CA ALA A 435 18.68 -0.03 -7.95
C ALA A 435 17.92 -0.66 -9.12
N PHE A 436 16.88 -1.46 -8.84
CA PHE A 436 16.09 -2.14 -9.86
C PHE A 436 15.16 -1.20 -10.63
N ILE A 437 14.67 -0.11 -10.03
CA ILE A 437 13.96 0.95 -10.76
C ILE A 437 14.89 1.58 -11.80
N PHE A 438 16.13 1.92 -11.41
CA PHE A 438 17.11 2.48 -12.34
C PHE A 438 17.47 1.47 -13.45
N LEU A 439 17.75 0.23 -13.07
CA LEU A 439 18.05 -0.89 -13.99
C LEU A 439 16.91 -1.09 -14.99
N TYR A 440 15.66 -1.08 -14.53
CA TYR A 440 14.50 -1.27 -15.38
C TYR A 440 14.39 -0.14 -16.42
N ARG A 441 14.45 1.12 -15.98
CA ARG A 441 14.28 2.28 -16.87
C ARG A 441 15.44 2.49 -17.83
N ARG A 442 16.68 2.26 -17.39
CA ARG A 442 17.88 2.55 -18.19
C ARG A 442 18.37 1.40 -19.04
N ILE A 443 18.13 0.16 -18.62
CA ILE A 443 18.70 -1.02 -19.28
C ILE A 443 17.58 -1.92 -19.81
N ILE A 444 16.66 -2.39 -18.96
CA ILE A 444 15.68 -3.41 -19.36
C ILE A 444 14.69 -2.85 -20.41
N ALA A 445 14.07 -1.70 -20.14
CA ALA A 445 13.10 -1.10 -21.06
C ALA A 445 13.68 -0.81 -22.46
N PRO A 446 14.82 -0.12 -22.61
CA PRO A 446 15.40 0.13 -23.94
C PRO A 446 15.96 -1.14 -24.61
N LEU A 447 16.43 -2.12 -23.84
CA LEU A 447 16.86 -3.41 -24.40
C LEU A 447 15.67 -4.17 -24.97
N VAL A 448 14.55 -4.23 -24.24
CA VAL A 448 13.32 -4.90 -24.68
C VAL A 448 12.74 -4.23 -25.93
N SER A 449 12.72 -2.89 -25.99
CA SER A 449 12.25 -2.19 -27.19
C SER A 449 13.14 -2.47 -28.40
N ARG A 450 14.47 -2.48 -28.21
CA ARG A 450 15.44 -2.82 -29.27
C ARG A 450 15.27 -4.26 -29.77
N ILE A 451 15.04 -5.23 -28.88
CA ILE A 451 14.87 -6.64 -29.25
C ILE A 451 13.53 -6.88 -29.95
N ARG A 452 12.44 -6.28 -29.46
CA ARG A 452 11.10 -6.47 -30.02
C ARG A 452 10.82 -5.68 -31.30
N LYS A 453 11.72 -4.80 -31.73
CA LYS A 453 11.55 -3.94 -32.93
C LYS A 453 10.15 -3.28 -33.01
N THR A 454 9.60 -2.92 -31.86
CA THR A 454 8.26 -2.32 -31.74
C THR A 454 8.40 -1.04 -30.92
N ASP A 455 7.66 0.02 -31.30
CA ASP A 455 7.61 1.30 -30.56
C ASP A 455 6.91 1.21 -29.20
N SER A 456 6.50 0.01 -28.78
CA SER A 456 5.82 -0.21 -27.51
C SER A 456 6.80 -0.14 -26.33
N ARG A 457 6.39 0.63 -25.31
CA ARG A 457 7.12 0.87 -24.06
C ARG A 457 7.29 -0.43 -23.25
N GLY A 458 8.33 -1.21 -23.53
CA GLY A 458 8.85 -2.24 -22.63
C GLY A 458 8.03 -3.55 -22.52
N LEU A 459 8.16 -4.21 -21.36
CA LEU A 459 7.46 -5.46 -21.02
C LEU A 459 5.98 -5.19 -20.72
N THR A 460 5.08 -6.11 -21.05
CA THR A 460 3.67 -5.95 -20.67
C THR A 460 3.49 -6.05 -19.15
N GLU A 461 2.45 -5.43 -18.59
CA GLU A 461 2.25 -5.45 -17.14
C GLU A 461 2.10 -6.88 -16.57
N LEU A 462 1.39 -7.76 -17.29
CA LEU A 462 1.29 -9.18 -16.93
C LEU A 462 2.63 -9.92 -16.99
N GLN A 463 3.51 -9.57 -17.93
CA GLN A 463 4.87 -10.14 -17.97
C GLN A 463 5.72 -9.66 -16.79
N ARG A 464 5.63 -8.38 -16.43
CA ARG A 464 6.33 -7.82 -15.26
C ARG A 464 5.87 -8.49 -13.98
N MET A 465 4.55 -8.62 -13.76
CA MET A 465 4.00 -9.32 -12.60
C MET A 465 4.50 -10.78 -12.53
N GLY A 466 4.54 -11.50 -13.65
CA GLY A 466 5.08 -12.87 -13.70
C GLY A 466 6.57 -12.96 -13.35
N ILE A 467 7.39 -12.02 -13.82
CA ILE A 467 8.81 -11.93 -13.44
C ILE A 467 8.95 -11.67 -11.93
N GLY A 468 8.09 -10.81 -11.36
CA GLY A 468 8.03 -10.56 -9.92
C GLY A 468 7.80 -11.83 -9.10
N LEU A 469 6.85 -12.70 -9.51
CA LEU A 469 6.62 -14.00 -8.86
C LEU A 469 7.85 -14.91 -8.91
N VAL A 470 8.55 -14.99 -10.05
CA VAL A 470 9.78 -15.79 -10.18
C VAL A 470 10.85 -15.30 -9.21
N ILE A 471 11.05 -13.99 -9.11
CA ILE A 471 12.01 -13.40 -8.18
C ILE A 471 11.60 -13.64 -6.72
N ALA A 472 10.31 -13.59 -6.41
CA ALA A 472 9.78 -13.91 -5.08
C ALA A 472 10.06 -15.37 -4.67
N VAL A 473 9.94 -16.32 -5.62
CA VAL A 473 10.36 -17.72 -5.39
C VAL A 473 11.85 -17.79 -5.07
N MET A 474 12.71 -17.10 -5.83
CA MET A 474 14.15 -17.04 -5.56
C MET A 474 14.45 -16.45 -4.17
N ALA A 475 13.69 -15.45 -3.73
CA ALA A 475 13.83 -14.87 -2.40
C ALA A 475 13.55 -15.90 -1.29
N MET A 476 12.47 -16.66 -1.40
CA MET A 476 12.12 -17.71 -0.42
C MET A 476 13.11 -18.86 -0.42
N VAL A 477 13.60 -19.29 -1.60
CA VAL A 477 14.66 -20.29 -1.71
C VAL A 477 15.94 -19.78 -1.04
N SER A 478 16.32 -18.53 -1.29
CA SER A 478 17.47 -17.90 -0.64
C SER A 478 17.31 -17.87 0.88
N ALA A 479 16.13 -17.49 1.39
CA ALA A 479 15.87 -17.46 2.84
C ALA A 479 15.96 -18.85 3.48
N GLY A 480 15.44 -19.87 2.81
CA GLY A 480 15.56 -21.27 3.23
C GLY A 480 17.03 -21.72 3.31
N ILE A 481 17.84 -21.42 2.28
CA ILE A 481 19.27 -21.76 2.26
C ILE A 481 20.02 -21.05 3.40
N VAL A 482 19.79 -19.76 3.59
CA VAL A 482 20.40 -18.98 4.69
C VAL A 482 20.05 -19.60 6.03
N GLU A 483 18.80 -20.05 6.21
CA GLU A 483 18.37 -20.70 7.44
C GLU A 483 19.04 -22.06 7.68
N CYS A 484 19.21 -22.87 6.63
CA CYS A 484 19.98 -24.13 6.73
C CYS A 484 21.42 -23.86 7.20
N TYR A 485 22.08 -22.81 6.67
CA TYR A 485 23.40 -22.41 7.14
C TYR A 485 23.36 -21.87 8.57
N ARG A 486 22.38 -21.04 8.93
CA ARG A 486 22.23 -20.50 10.28
C ARG A 486 22.11 -21.60 11.33
N LEU A 487 21.32 -22.64 11.04
CA LEU A 487 21.17 -23.84 11.88
C LEU A 487 22.46 -24.65 12.00
N LYS A 488 23.26 -24.75 10.93
CA LYS A 488 24.59 -25.42 10.97
C LYS A 488 25.57 -24.70 11.91
N TYR A 489 25.48 -23.38 12.00
CA TYR A 489 26.32 -22.53 12.85
C TYR A 489 25.66 -22.13 14.19
N ALA A 490 24.55 -22.80 14.54
CA ALA A 490 23.84 -22.59 15.80
C ALA A 490 24.70 -23.03 17.00
N ARG A 491 24.81 -22.18 18.03
CA ARG A 491 25.58 -22.50 19.24
C ARG A 491 24.75 -23.43 20.13
N LYS A 492 25.09 -24.72 20.15
CA LYS A 492 24.38 -25.74 20.94
C LYS A 492 24.85 -25.82 22.40
N ASP A 493 26.08 -25.40 22.69
CA ASP A 493 26.73 -25.63 24.00
C ASP A 493 26.78 -24.40 24.93
N CYS A 494 26.10 -23.30 24.60
CA CYS A 494 26.14 -22.07 25.41
C CYS A 494 24.89 -21.92 26.29
N LYS A 495 25.07 -22.02 27.62
CA LYS A 495 24.00 -21.84 28.64
C LYS A 495 23.36 -20.44 28.67
N HIS A 496 23.98 -19.43 28.06
CA HIS A 496 23.50 -18.04 28.08
C HIS A 496 23.27 -17.48 26.66
N CYS A 497 23.35 -18.33 25.63
CA CYS A 497 23.19 -17.93 24.23
C CYS A 497 22.03 -18.67 23.55
N ASP A 498 21.01 -19.07 24.33
CA ASP A 498 19.88 -19.85 23.85
C ASP A 498 19.23 -19.17 22.63
N GLY A 499 19.25 -19.85 21.49
CA GLY A 499 18.64 -19.37 20.24
C GLY A 499 19.53 -18.53 19.32
N SER A 500 20.80 -18.29 19.67
CA SER A 500 21.73 -17.51 18.83
C SER A 500 22.60 -18.38 17.91
N SER A 501 22.94 -17.83 16.73
CA SER A 501 23.88 -18.40 15.76
C SER A 501 25.10 -17.49 15.57
N SER A 502 26.23 -18.09 15.20
CA SER A 502 27.46 -17.34 14.88
C SER A 502 27.47 -16.74 13.48
N LEU A 503 26.50 -17.09 12.64
CA LEU A 503 26.36 -16.60 11.27
C LEU A 503 26.02 -15.10 11.26
N SER A 504 26.75 -14.32 10.44
CA SER A 504 26.54 -12.87 10.31
C SER A 504 25.18 -12.55 9.70
N ILE A 505 24.48 -11.55 10.25
CA ILE A 505 23.18 -11.08 9.75
C ILE A 505 23.18 -10.70 8.25
N PHE A 506 24.33 -10.28 7.69
CA PHE A 506 24.46 -9.95 6.27
C PHE A 506 24.22 -11.12 5.31
N TRP A 507 24.21 -12.36 5.79
CA TRP A 507 23.78 -13.48 4.95
C TRP A 507 22.31 -13.37 4.51
N GLN A 508 21.50 -12.51 5.16
CA GLN A 508 20.13 -12.21 4.71
C GLN A 508 20.08 -11.18 3.57
N VAL A 509 21.18 -10.54 3.16
CA VAL A 509 21.14 -9.53 2.08
C VAL A 509 20.50 -10.07 0.78
N PRO A 510 20.79 -11.29 0.31
CA PRO A 510 20.18 -11.81 -0.92
C PRO A 510 18.66 -11.97 -0.84
N GLN A 511 18.10 -12.46 0.27
CA GLN A 511 16.64 -12.60 0.42
C GLN A 511 15.95 -11.23 0.44
N TYR A 512 16.49 -10.23 1.13
CA TYR A 512 15.95 -8.86 1.10
C TYR A 512 16.11 -8.21 -0.28
N ALA A 513 17.25 -8.40 -0.95
CA ALA A 513 17.48 -7.84 -2.28
C ALA A 513 16.53 -8.45 -3.33
N PHE A 514 16.28 -9.75 -3.27
CA PHE A 514 15.31 -10.40 -4.16
C PHE A 514 13.88 -9.96 -3.87
N ILE A 515 13.48 -9.78 -2.60
CA ILE A 515 12.16 -9.19 -2.29
C ILE A 515 12.04 -7.80 -2.91
N GLY A 516 13.00 -6.90 -2.71
CA GLY A 516 12.94 -5.55 -3.28
C GLY A 516 12.97 -5.52 -4.81
N ALA A 517 13.74 -6.41 -5.43
CA ALA A 517 13.70 -6.58 -6.88
C ALA A 517 12.32 -7.06 -7.34
N SER A 518 11.73 -8.04 -6.65
CA SER A 518 10.40 -8.58 -6.96
C SER A 518 9.31 -7.51 -6.83
N GLU A 519 9.42 -6.59 -5.87
CA GLU A 519 8.48 -5.50 -5.63
C GLU A 519 8.37 -4.57 -6.84
N VAL A 520 9.51 -4.19 -7.43
CA VAL A 520 9.54 -3.32 -8.62
C VAL A 520 8.80 -3.93 -9.80
N PHE A 521 8.86 -5.25 -9.96
CA PHE A 521 8.19 -5.96 -11.05
C PHE A 521 6.74 -6.31 -10.75
N MET A 522 6.46 -6.79 -9.53
CA MET A 522 5.13 -7.21 -9.12
C MET A 522 4.27 -6.03 -8.70
N TYR A 523 4.66 -5.27 -7.67
CA TYR A 523 3.78 -4.27 -7.05
C TYR A 523 3.50 -3.10 -8.01
N VAL A 524 4.54 -2.58 -8.67
CA VAL A 524 4.38 -1.52 -9.67
C VAL A 524 3.55 -2.03 -10.86
N GLY A 525 3.85 -3.23 -11.36
CA GLY A 525 3.10 -3.85 -12.47
C GLY A 525 1.64 -4.11 -12.11
N GLN A 526 1.36 -4.57 -10.89
CA GLN A 526 0.02 -4.81 -10.35
C GLN A 526 -0.77 -3.49 -10.27
N LEU A 527 -0.16 -2.43 -9.76
CA LEU A 527 -0.79 -1.12 -9.63
C LEU A 527 -1.09 -0.51 -11.01
N GLU A 528 -0.14 -0.57 -11.95
CA GLU A 528 -0.33 -0.08 -13.31
C GLU A 528 -1.37 -0.91 -14.06
N PHE A 529 -1.34 -2.23 -13.95
CA PHE A 529 -2.32 -3.14 -14.55
C PHE A 529 -3.74 -2.87 -14.05
N PHE A 530 -3.97 -2.88 -12.74
CA PHE A 530 -5.32 -2.71 -12.20
C PHE A 530 -5.86 -1.31 -12.45
N ASN A 531 -5.03 -0.26 -12.42
CA ASN A 531 -5.47 1.08 -12.76
C ASN A 531 -5.72 1.27 -14.26
N ALA A 532 -4.95 0.61 -15.13
CA ALA A 532 -5.14 0.69 -16.58
C ALA A 532 -6.38 -0.08 -17.05
N GLN A 533 -6.72 -1.19 -16.38
CA GLN A 533 -7.87 -2.01 -16.73
C GLN A 533 -9.14 -1.58 -15.98
N ALA A 534 -9.04 -0.84 -14.87
CA ALA A 534 -10.20 -0.35 -14.15
C ALA A 534 -10.99 0.70 -14.98
N PRO A 535 -12.33 0.64 -14.98
CA PRO A 535 -13.18 1.67 -15.60
C PRO A 535 -12.89 3.08 -15.05
N ASP A 536 -13.05 4.12 -15.87
CA ASP A 536 -12.78 5.51 -15.47
C ASP A 536 -13.56 5.91 -14.20
N ARG A 537 -14.83 5.45 -14.05
CA ARG A 537 -15.68 5.70 -12.86
C ARG A 537 -15.30 4.86 -11.63
N LEU A 538 -14.51 3.81 -11.80
CA LEU A 538 -14.07 2.88 -10.76
C LEU A 538 -12.54 2.85 -10.64
N LYS A 539 -11.85 3.91 -11.06
CA LYS A 539 -10.38 3.95 -11.05
C LYS A 539 -9.82 3.77 -9.63
N SER A 540 -10.49 4.32 -8.62
CA SER A 540 -10.13 4.10 -7.20
C SER A 540 -10.31 2.64 -6.74
N PHE A 541 -11.19 1.88 -7.40
CA PHE A 541 -11.38 0.45 -7.14
C PHE A 541 -10.15 -0.39 -7.56
N GLY A 542 -9.46 -0.03 -8.64
CA GLY A 542 -8.23 -0.72 -9.06
C GLY A 542 -7.13 -0.63 -7.99
N SER A 543 -6.93 0.56 -7.42
CA SER A 543 -6.01 0.75 -6.29
C SER A 543 -6.50 0.04 -5.01
N ALA A 544 -7.82 -0.02 -4.80
CA ALA A 544 -8.42 -0.78 -3.70
C ALA A 544 -8.13 -2.29 -3.80
N LEU A 545 -8.22 -2.87 -5.01
CA LEU A 545 -7.86 -4.28 -5.23
C LEU A 545 -6.41 -4.59 -4.83
N CYS A 546 -5.45 -3.69 -5.12
CA CYS A 546 -4.07 -3.86 -4.66
C CYS A 546 -3.98 -3.95 -3.13
N MET A 547 -4.61 -3.02 -2.42
CA MET A 547 -4.60 -3.00 -0.95
C MET A 547 -5.31 -4.22 -0.34
N THR A 548 -6.43 -4.66 -0.94
CA THR A 548 -7.14 -5.87 -0.51
C THR A 548 -6.27 -7.11 -0.68
N SER A 549 -5.47 -7.18 -1.75
CA SER A 549 -4.54 -8.31 -1.96
C SER A 549 -3.49 -8.38 -0.84
N ILE A 550 -2.87 -7.26 -0.48
CA ILE A 550 -1.90 -7.20 0.62
C ILE A 550 -2.56 -7.59 1.94
N SER A 551 -3.76 -7.08 2.21
CA SER A 551 -4.56 -7.44 3.39
C SER A 551 -4.78 -8.95 3.47
N LEU A 552 -5.33 -9.55 2.41
CA LEU A 552 -5.62 -10.99 2.37
C LEU A 552 -4.34 -11.82 2.47
N GLY A 553 -3.25 -11.39 1.83
CA GLY A 553 -1.94 -12.05 1.94
C GLY A 553 -1.44 -12.11 3.37
N ASN A 554 -1.64 -11.06 4.17
CA ASN A 554 -1.30 -11.06 5.60
C ASN A 554 -2.15 -12.06 6.41
N TYR A 555 -3.47 -12.11 6.18
CA TYR A 555 -4.31 -13.11 6.86
C TYR A 555 -3.99 -14.54 6.42
N VAL A 556 -3.72 -14.76 5.13
CA VAL A 556 -3.30 -16.06 4.60
C VAL A 556 -1.94 -16.46 5.19
N SER A 557 -0.99 -15.53 5.32
CA SER A 557 0.28 -15.79 6.01
C SER A 557 0.05 -16.26 7.45
N SER A 558 -0.84 -15.57 8.18
CA SER A 558 -1.15 -15.97 9.55
C SER A 558 -1.84 -17.35 9.63
N LEU A 559 -2.72 -17.63 8.67
CA LEU A 559 -3.35 -18.95 8.55
C LEU A 559 -2.28 -20.04 8.30
N LEU A 560 -1.36 -19.80 7.36
CA LEU A 560 -0.30 -20.73 7.01
C LEU A 560 0.63 -21.01 8.18
N VAL A 561 1.11 -19.99 8.89
CA VAL A 561 1.95 -20.16 10.10
C VAL A 561 1.19 -20.97 11.16
N THR A 562 -0.10 -20.66 11.39
CA THR A 562 -0.94 -21.40 12.35
C THR A 562 -1.12 -22.87 11.97
N MET A 563 -1.43 -23.15 10.70
CA MET A 563 -1.59 -24.51 10.18
C MET A 563 -0.29 -25.30 10.29
N VAL A 564 0.82 -24.71 9.85
CA VAL A 564 2.15 -25.33 9.90
C VAL A 564 2.54 -25.62 11.34
N MET A 565 2.33 -24.69 12.26
CA MET A 565 2.65 -24.94 13.67
C MET A 565 1.79 -26.05 14.24
N LYS A 566 0.47 -26.04 14.00
CA LYS A 566 -0.43 -27.12 14.47
C LYS A 566 0.02 -28.50 13.99
N ILE A 567 0.37 -28.62 12.71
CA ILE A 567 0.81 -29.88 12.10
C ILE A 567 2.22 -30.27 12.58
N SER A 568 3.14 -29.31 12.67
CA SER A 568 4.54 -29.61 13.01
C SER A 568 4.81 -29.85 14.49
N THR A 569 3.84 -29.57 15.37
CA THR A 569 3.90 -29.87 16.81
C THR A 569 3.17 -31.15 17.21
N GLU A 570 2.47 -31.79 16.27
CA GLU A 570 1.89 -33.13 16.45
C GLU A 570 3.07 -34.07 16.80
N ASP A 571 3.03 -34.76 17.94
CA ASP A 571 4.12 -35.56 18.54
C ASP A 571 5.13 -34.85 19.48
N HIS A 572 4.75 -33.76 20.15
CA HIS A 572 5.61 -33.04 21.13
C HIS A 572 6.90 -32.46 20.52
N MET A 573 6.96 -32.39 19.20
CA MET A 573 8.03 -31.73 18.48
C MET A 573 7.94 -30.21 18.68
N PRO A 574 9.07 -29.47 18.69
CA PRO A 574 9.07 -28.02 18.88
C PRO A 574 8.35 -27.24 17.77
N GLY A 575 7.98 -27.89 16.66
CA GLY A 575 7.40 -27.24 15.49
C GLY A 575 8.45 -26.61 14.56
N TRP A 576 8.00 -26.06 13.44
CA TRP A 576 8.91 -25.41 12.48
C TRP A 576 9.37 -24.03 12.96
N ILE A 577 8.53 -23.29 13.69
CA ILE A 577 8.78 -21.92 14.17
C ILE A 577 8.60 -21.82 15.70
N PRO A 578 9.41 -22.55 16.50
CA PRO A 578 9.41 -22.45 17.96
C PRO A 578 9.97 -21.11 18.46
N GLY A 579 9.74 -20.81 19.74
CA GLY A 579 10.36 -19.65 20.41
C GLY A 579 11.90 -19.64 20.36
N ASN A 580 12.53 -20.82 20.43
CA ASN A 580 13.97 -20.96 20.16
C ASN A 580 14.19 -21.51 18.75
N LEU A 581 14.49 -20.62 17.79
CA LEU A 581 14.66 -20.97 16.38
C LEU A 581 15.78 -22.01 16.13
N ASN A 582 16.75 -22.20 17.04
CA ASN A 582 17.77 -23.25 16.88
C ASN A 582 17.21 -24.67 17.04
N ARG A 583 16.02 -24.82 17.66
CA ARG A 583 15.32 -26.10 17.82
C ARG A 583 14.28 -26.34 16.72
N GLY A 584 14.01 -25.33 15.91
CA GLY A 584 13.02 -25.35 14.84
C GLY A 584 13.60 -25.64 13.48
N HIS A 585 12.71 -25.64 12.50
CA HIS A 585 13.01 -25.82 11.08
C HIS A 585 12.30 -24.74 10.25
N LEU A 586 12.69 -23.49 10.48
CA LEU A 586 12.16 -22.33 9.75
C LEU A 586 12.51 -22.41 8.25
N ASP A 587 13.59 -23.11 7.90
CA ASP A 587 13.99 -23.44 6.53
C ASP A 587 12.87 -24.15 5.77
N ARG A 588 12.21 -25.13 6.41
CA ARG A 588 11.08 -25.87 5.80
C ARG A 588 9.90 -24.96 5.50
N PHE A 589 9.64 -23.96 6.34
CA PHE A 589 8.59 -22.98 6.10
C PHE A 589 8.90 -22.11 4.87
N TYR A 590 10.14 -21.63 4.74
CA TYR A 590 10.56 -20.88 3.56
C TYR A 590 10.49 -21.72 2.28
N PHE A 591 10.89 -22.99 2.31
CA PHE A 591 10.74 -23.89 1.16
C PHE A 591 9.27 -24.20 0.84
N LEU A 592 8.39 -24.31 1.85
CA LEU A 592 6.94 -24.43 1.64
C LEU A 592 6.40 -23.20 0.90
N LEU A 593 6.76 -21.99 1.34
CA LEU A 593 6.35 -20.76 0.65
C LEU A 593 6.90 -20.68 -0.77
N ALA A 594 8.14 -21.11 -1.01
CA ALA A 594 8.71 -21.22 -2.36
C ALA A 594 7.90 -22.19 -3.24
N GLY A 595 7.51 -23.34 -2.70
CA GLY A 595 6.68 -24.34 -3.41
C GLY A 595 5.28 -23.83 -3.73
N LEU A 596 4.59 -23.22 -2.75
CA LEU A 596 3.26 -22.64 -2.94
C LEU A 596 3.29 -21.50 -3.96
N THR A 597 4.30 -20.62 -3.91
CA THR A 597 4.46 -19.52 -4.87
C THR A 597 4.82 -20.04 -6.27
N SER A 598 5.55 -21.15 -6.37
CA SER A 598 5.81 -21.80 -7.67
C SER A 598 4.54 -22.40 -8.28
N LEU A 599 3.67 -23.00 -7.47
CA LEU A 599 2.36 -23.47 -7.92
C LEU A 599 1.47 -22.30 -8.34
N ASP A 600 1.46 -21.22 -7.55
CA ASP A 600 0.74 -19.98 -7.87
C ASP A 600 1.21 -19.38 -9.20
N LEU A 601 2.52 -19.38 -9.48
CA LEU A 601 3.06 -18.93 -10.77
C LEU A 601 2.49 -19.73 -11.96
N VAL A 602 2.30 -21.05 -11.82
CA VAL A 602 1.69 -21.88 -12.88
C VAL A 602 0.24 -21.49 -13.10
N VAL A 603 -0.54 -21.31 -12.02
CA VAL A 603 -1.93 -20.87 -12.07
C VAL A 603 -2.03 -19.45 -12.68
N TYR A 604 -1.16 -18.55 -12.25
CA TYR A 604 -1.04 -17.19 -12.76
C TYR A 604 -0.79 -17.18 -14.27
N ILE A 605 0.13 -18.00 -14.78
CA ILE A 605 0.40 -18.09 -16.22
C ILE A 605 -0.84 -18.58 -16.98
N ALA A 606 -1.59 -19.55 -16.44
CA ALA A 606 -2.84 -20.00 -17.04
C ALA A 606 -3.90 -18.88 -17.07
N CYS A 607 -4.09 -18.18 -15.95
CA CYS A 607 -5.02 -17.05 -15.86
C CYS A 607 -4.62 -15.89 -16.79
N ALA A 608 -3.32 -15.57 -16.87
CA ALA A 608 -2.81 -14.50 -17.73
C ALA A 608 -3.00 -14.82 -19.23
N ARG A 609 -2.92 -16.11 -19.61
CA ARG A 609 -3.22 -16.54 -20.99
C ARG A 609 -4.70 -16.45 -21.34
N TRP A 610 -5.59 -16.66 -20.38
CA TRP A 610 -7.04 -16.54 -20.57
C TRP A 610 -7.56 -15.11 -20.47
N TYR A 611 -6.77 -14.20 -19.91
CA TYR A 611 -7.18 -12.82 -19.69
C TYR A 611 -7.28 -12.02 -21.00
N LYS A 612 -8.39 -11.32 -21.18
CA LYS A 612 -8.63 -10.38 -22.29
C LYS A 612 -8.69 -8.95 -21.76
N SER A 613 -7.85 -8.08 -22.30
CA SER A 613 -7.80 -6.66 -21.93
C SER A 613 -9.08 -5.93 -22.32
N ILE A 614 -9.41 -4.88 -21.56
CA ILE A 614 -10.53 -4.01 -21.88
C ILE A 614 -10.29 -3.27 -23.21
N LYS A 615 -11.33 -3.14 -24.04
CA LYS A 615 -11.33 -2.30 -25.24
C LYS A 615 -12.14 -1.05 -24.93
N LEU A 616 -11.48 0.11 -24.96
CA LEU A 616 -12.11 1.42 -24.83
C LEU A 616 -12.32 2.00 -26.23
N GLU A 617 -13.45 2.67 -26.45
CA GLU A 617 -13.67 3.43 -27.68
C GLU A 617 -12.63 4.57 -27.75
N GLY A 618 -11.88 4.63 -28.84
CA GLY A 618 -10.91 5.71 -29.06
C GLY A 618 -11.61 7.06 -29.00
N LYS A 619 -10.98 8.07 -28.38
CA LYS A 619 -11.44 9.45 -28.57
C LYS A 619 -11.36 9.73 -30.07
N TYR A 620 -12.51 9.92 -30.72
CA TYR A 620 -12.63 10.21 -32.15
C TYR A 620 -11.54 11.19 -32.61
N GLY A 621 -10.79 10.76 -33.63
CA GLY A 621 -9.78 11.57 -34.30
C GLY A 621 -8.59 10.80 -34.88
N GLU A 622 -8.77 9.58 -35.37
CA GLU A 622 -7.85 8.96 -36.34
C GLU A 622 -8.65 7.90 -37.11
N ASP A 623 -9.25 8.31 -38.23
CA ASP A 623 -9.63 7.39 -39.29
C ASP A 623 -8.33 6.79 -39.83
N SER A 624 -7.99 5.57 -39.42
CA SER A 624 -7.04 4.73 -40.15
C SER A 624 -7.82 3.53 -40.67
N GLU A 625 -7.89 3.49 -41.99
CA GLU A 625 -8.53 2.49 -42.83
C GLU A 625 -8.31 1.06 -42.34
N SER A 626 -9.37 0.28 -42.51
CA SER A 626 -9.36 -1.18 -42.51
C SER A 626 -8.28 -1.71 -43.45
N ASP A 627 -7.22 -2.29 -42.90
CA ASP A 627 -6.42 -3.29 -43.60
C ASP A 627 -6.80 -4.67 -43.05
N ASP A 628 -7.67 -5.33 -43.81
CA ASP A 628 -7.74 -6.79 -43.86
C ASP A 628 -6.35 -7.35 -44.17
N PHE A 629 -5.81 -8.19 -43.31
CA PHE A 629 -4.88 -9.23 -43.77
C PHE A 629 -5.19 -10.56 -43.08
N GLU A 630 -5.70 -11.46 -43.91
CA GLU A 630 -5.77 -12.90 -43.69
C GLU A 630 -4.38 -13.53 -43.48
N VAL A 631 -4.41 -14.65 -42.75
CA VAL A 631 -3.44 -15.75 -42.53
C VAL A 631 -2.66 -15.73 -41.22
#